data_AF-A0A9N9MGK9-F1
#
_entry.id   AF-A0A9N9MGK9-F1
#
_cell.length_a   1.000
_cell.length_b   1.000
_cell.length_c   1.000
_cell.angle_alpha   90.00
_cell.angle_beta   90.00
_cell.angle_gamma   90.00
#
_symmetry.space_group_name_H-M   'P 1'
#
loop_
_entity.id
_entity.type
_entity.pdbx_description
1 polymer ?
#
loop_
_entity_poly.entity_id
_entity_poly.type
_entity_poly.pdbx_seq_one_letter_code
_entity_poly.pdbx_strand_id
1 'polypeptide(L)'
;MPPTAAKDFAIILFDLKAASRTEALHALLDVVLFKQLSQSKDLYKIFLVNASTASNSLSYKGIRHIDAFTCIATLAEEISNCETGTSDWCEALDLAIEELKAGIGAITLQILFITDLISFERPNNGKLYDNIIKGINDLDIFLYVIGPSIDPPKTIYSHKDVQEWMASLEVDTTNSNLKIMRKIVIKTPNSVMCNYIVGVELFHSFKYFKGMQPWLVPLSFGSLLNLPASTIRLSKREPPFKLKSTTKANYAEDKWAYEDQQDVLIDHHDTVPGVIKHGKFVKIESDGRFKIEGARSLRVLCFTKAENVPEYLLQSDGSYFVIPDPKCPNYFECFNTLVEQLEQANLYVIARRVYNKDFNPKFVALIPKTNLNTKGFILCQLPYADDIAHTYTEQPLSTAQKVDANKDVYNFLDSINVDNENCQLKVPLAPPISEYASGWDIIEKVKEKTVEEQYLVKKKKIANAALNMDTLQNKWPVRQLETVKKEETKADDFDNVDDFSFN
;
A
#
# COMPACT_ATOMS: atom_id res chain seq x y z
N MET A 1 -5.79 15.45 -23.72
CA MET A 1 -4.56 14.70 -23.40
C MET A 1 -4.67 14.18 -21.97
N PRO A 2 -4.33 12.93 -21.68
CA PRO A 2 -4.21 12.50 -20.29
C PRO A 2 -3.15 13.38 -19.60
N PRO A 3 -3.40 13.88 -18.39
CA PRO A 3 -2.43 14.72 -17.68
C PRO A 3 -1.10 13.97 -17.53
N THR A 4 0.01 14.71 -17.66
CA THR A 4 1.35 14.20 -17.40
C THR A 4 1.33 13.49 -16.04
N ALA A 5 1.60 12.19 -16.02
CA ALA A 5 1.56 11.41 -14.80
C ALA A 5 2.48 12.09 -13.77
N ALA A 6 1.89 12.61 -12.70
CA ALA A 6 2.62 13.34 -11.68
C ALA A 6 3.65 12.39 -11.03
N LYS A 7 4.86 12.87 -10.73
CA LYS A 7 6.02 12.03 -10.35
C LYS A 7 6.55 12.49 -9.00
N ASP A 8 7.03 11.57 -8.19
CA ASP A 8 7.89 11.92 -7.07
C ASP A 8 9.33 12.09 -7.56
N PHE A 9 10.10 12.95 -6.88
CA PHE A 9 11.53 13.13 -7.13
C PHE A 9 12.29 12.94 -5.82
N ALA A 10 13.13 11.91 -5.78
CA ALA A 10 13.91 11.57 -4.60
C ALA A 10 15.41 11.65 -4.87
N ILE A 11 16.15 12.17 -3.90
CA ILE A 11 17.61 12.04 -3.82
C ILE A 11 17.93 11.05 -2.71
N ILE A 12 18.67 10.01 -3.04
CA ILE A 12 19.11 8.99 -2.10
C ILE A 12 20.59 9.22 -1.81
N LEU A 13 20.91 9.50 -0.55
CA LEU A 13 22.26 9.63 -0.02
C LEU A 13 22.60 8.33 0.71
N PHE A 14 23.66 7.64 0.29
CA PHE A 14 24.09 6.38 0.87
C PHE A 14 25.47 6.52 1.51
N ASP A 15 25.56 6.34 2.84
CA ASP A 15 26.83 6.38 3.55
C ASP A 15 27.63 5.07 3.40
N LEU A 16 28.75 5.14 2.68
CA LEU A 16 29.65 4.00 2.47
C LEU A 16 30.34 3.52 3.76
N LYS A 17 30.38 4.36 4.80
CA LYS A 17 31.02 4.08 6.10
C LYS A 17 30.03 3.80 7.23
N ALA A 18 28.75 3.59 6.94
CA ALA A 18 27.78 3.17 7.95
C ALA A 18 28.28 1.91 8.69
N ALA A 19 28.18 1.88 10.03
CA ALA A 19 28.65 0.78 10.86
C ALA A 19 27.97 -0.55 10.50
N SER A 20 26.67 -0.50 10.23
CA SER A 20 25.89 -1.61 9.67
C SER A 20 25.78 -1.52 8.15
N ARG A 21 26.91 -1.50 7.42
CA ARG A 21 26.94 -1.34 5.95
C ARG A 21 26.03 -2.33 5.22
N THR A 22 25.93 -3.56 5.69
CA THR A 22 25.06 -4.59 5.10
C THR A 22 23.58 -4.25 5.23
N GLU A 23 23.13 -3.80 6.41
CA GLU A 23 21.74 -3.40 6.64
C GLU A 23 21.39 -2.13 5.86
N ALA A 24 22.30 -1.16 5.83
CA ALA A 24 22.18 0.03 5.00
C ALA A 24 22.03 -0.33 3.52
N LEU A 25 22.89 -1.23 3.00
CA LEU A 25 22.81 -1.71 1.62
C LEU A 25 21.47 -2.40 1.38
N HIS A 26 21.02 -3.27 2.28
CA HIS A 26 19.71 -3.91 2.15
C HIS A 26 18.56 -2.90 2.05
N ALA A 27 18.58 -1.84 2.85
CA ALA A 27 17.59 -0.77 2.81
C ALA A 27 17.60 -0.01 1.47
N LEU A 28 18.80 0.29 0.93
CA LEU A 28 18.94 0.89 -0.39
C LEU A 28 18.35 -0.02 -1.48
N LEU A 29 18.72 -1.31 -1.45
CA LEU A 29 18.25 -2.28 -2.43
C LEU A 29 16.74 -2.45 -2.36
N ASP A 30 16.14 -2.43 -1.18
CA ASP A 30 14.68 -2.47 -0.97
C ASP A 30 13.98 -1.32 -1.70
N VAL A 31 14.44 -0.08 -1.50
CA VAL A 31 13.88 1.12 -2.14
C VAL A 31 14.02 1.07 -3.67
N VAL A 32 15.18 0.63 -4.15
CA VAL A 32 15.49 0.55 -5.58
C VAL A 32 14.69 -0.57 -6.26
N LEU A 33 14.65 -1.76 -5.66
CA LEU A 33 13.86 -2.90 -6.13
C LEU A 33 12.39 -2.56 -6.21
N PHE A 34 11.87 -1.94 -5.16
CA PHE A 34 10.49 -1.50 -5.10
C PHE A 34 10.15 -0.60 -6.31
N LYS A 35 10.99 0.39 -6.59
CA LYS A 35 10.84 1.26 -7.76
C LYS A 35 10.86 0.49 -9.09
N GLN A 36 11.81 -0.44 -9.26
CA GLN A 36 11.94 -1.21 -10.49
C GLN A 36 10.74 -2.14 -10.72
N LEU A 37 10.28 -2.84 -9.69
CA LEU A 37 9.17 -3.80 -9.77
C LEU A 37 7.81 -3.09 -9.94
N SER A 38 7.61 -1.96 -9.25
CA SER A 38 6.40 -1.14 -9.40
C SER A 38 6.31 -0.41 -10.74
N GLN A 39 7.39 -0.42 -11.54
CA GLN A 39 7.51 0.36 -12.77
C GLN A 39 7.18 1.84 -12.56
N SER A 40 7.56 2.36 -11.39
CA SER A 40 7.27 3.74 -11.06
C SER A 40 7.99 4.69 -12.02
N LYS A 41 7.29 5.79 -12.36
CA LYS A 41 7.85 6.88 -13.15
C LYS A 41 8.61 7.90 -12.29
N ASP A 42 8.72 7.64 -10.99
CA ASP A 42 9.42 8.50 -10.05
C ASP A 42 10.91 8.56 -10.39
N LEU A 43 11.51 9.71 -10.15
CA LEU A 43 12.90 9.98 -10.47
C LEU A 43 13.72 9.81 -9.19
N TYR A 44 14.71 8.92 -9.19
CA TYR A 44 15.63 8.72 -8.07
C TYR A 44 17.02 9.02 -8.58
N LYS A 45 17.77 9.88 -7.89
CA LYS A 45 19.22 10.00 -8.06
C LYS A 45 19.89 9.43 -6.82
N ILE A 46 21.00 8.70 -7.01
CA ILE A 46 21.74 8.07 -5.91
C ILE A 46 23.10 8.73 -5.82
N PHE A 47 23.47 9.16 -4.62
CA PHE A 47 24.79 9.68 -4.29
C PHE A 47 25.41 8.84 -3.19
N LEU A 48 26.66 8.44 -3.42
CA LEU A 48 27.51 7.79 -2.43
C LEU A 48 28.22 8.87 -1.62
N VAL A 49 28.01 8.82 -0.31
CA VAL A 49 28.65 9.69 0.68
C VAL A 49 29.82 8.92 1.29
N ASN A 50 30.91 9.63 1.65
CA ASN A 50 32.19 9.06 2.04
C ASN A 50 32.86 8.22 0.94
N ALA A 51 32.76 8.64 -0.32
CA ALA A 51 33.51 8.06 -1.43
C ALA A 51 34.95 8.63 -1.50
N SER A 52 35.91 7.88 -2.04
CA SER A 52 37.28 8.40 -2.28
C SER A 52 37.33 9.43 -3.41
N THR A 53 36.39 9.33 -4.35
CA THR A 53 36.25 10.20 -5.52
C THR A 53 34.99 11.06 -5.39
N ALA A 54 35.02 12.26 -5.98
CA ALA A 54 33.89 13.17 -6.01
C ALA A 54 33.35 13.31 -7.43
N SER A 55 32.04 13.23 -7.58
CA SER A 55 31.31 13.50 -8.82
C SER A 55 29.95 14.08 -8.46
N ASN A 56 29.85 15.41 -8.40
CA ASN A 56 28.61 16.13 -8.09
C ASN A 56 28.65 17.56 -8.63
N SER A 57 27.47 18.18 -8.75
CA SER A 57 27.29 19.51 -9.35
C SER A 57 27.95 20.66 -8.57
N LEU A 58 28.11 20.50 -7.25
CA LEU A 58 28.68 21.52 -6.35
C LEU A 58 30.17 21.32 -6.04
N SER A 59 30.80 20.30 -6.62
CA SER A 59 32.20 19.94 -6.39
C SER A 59 32.55 19.65 -4.91
N TYR A 60 31.58 19.21 -4.11
CA TYR A 60 31.83 18.78 -2.73
C TYR A 60 32.67 17.51 -2.67
N LYS A 61 33.54 17.39 -1.66
CA LYS A 61 34.49 16.28 -1.55
C LYS A 61 33.83 15.04 -1.01
N GLY A 62 34.25 13.88 -1.54
CA GLY A 62 33.82 12.57 -1.08
C GLY A 62 32.35 12.24 -1.32
N ILE A 63 31.69 12.94 -2.25
CA ILE A 63 30.32 12.67 -2.67
C ILE A 63 30.31 12.35 -4.17
N ARG A 64 29.87 11.14 -4.52
CA ARG A 64 29.87 10.62 -5.90
C ARG A 64 28.45 10.26 -6.35
N HIS A 65 28.01 10.84 -7.46
CA HIS A 65 26.77 10.47 -8.14
C HIS A 65 26.91 9.13 -8.87
N ILE A 66 25.84 8.33 -8.84
CA ILE A 66 25.69 7.14 -9.68
C ILE A 66 24.75 7.50 -10.84
N ASP A 67 25.32 7.65 -12.04
CA ASP A 67 24.60 8.15 -13.21
C ASP A 67 23.53 7.17 -13.73
N ALA A 68 23.81 5.86 -13.72
CA ALA A 68 22.88 4.82 -14.10
C ALA A 68 23.37 3.42 -13.68
N PHE A 69 22.43 2.54 -13.36
CA PHE A 69 22.70 1.11 -13.19
C PHE A 69 21.65 0.30 -13.98
N THR A 70 22.07 -0.83 -14.56
CA THR A 70 21.20 -1.66 -15.41
C THR A 70 20.39 -2.65 -14.59
N CYS A 71 20.98 -3.19 -13.52
CA CYS A 71 20.30 -4.06 -12.57
C CYS A 71 20.83 -3.87 -11.14
N ILE A 72 20.12 -4.43 -10.17
CA ILE A 72 20.47 -4.31 -8.75
C ILE A 72 21.81 -4.96 -8.42
N ALA A 73 22.18 -6.05 -9.12
CA ALA A 73 23.49 -6.67 -8.94
C ALA A 73 24.63 -5.71 -9.29
N THR A 74 24.51 -4.98 -10.42
CA THR A 74 25.53 -3.98 -10.81
C THR A 74 25.62 -2.81 -9.83
N LEU A 75 24.48 -2.40 -9.23
CA LEU A 75 24.48 -1.36 -8.21
C LEU A 75 25.17 -1.84 -6.91
N ALA A 76 24.86 -3.06 -6.47
CA ALA A 76 25.48 -3.66 -5.29
C ALA A 76 26.99 -3.82 -5.50
N GLU A 77 27.41 -4.29 -6.66
CA GLU A 77 28.83 -4.42 -7.03
C GLU A 77 29.55 -3.06 -7.06
N GLU A 78 28.95 -2.03 -7.68
CA GLU A 78 29.53 -0.69 -7.71
C GLU A 78 29.71 -0.11 -6.31
N ILE A 79 28.73 -0.29 -5.43
CA ILE A 79 28.80 0.17 -4.03
C ILE A 79 29.86 -0.61 -3.26
N SER A 80 29.97 -1.92 -3.45
CA SER A 80 30.95 -2.77 -2.79
C SER A 80 32.38 -2.43 -3.22
N ASN A 81 32.59 -2.16 -4.50
CA ASN A 81 33.89 -1.83 -5.08
C ASN A 81 34.31 -0.37 -4.86
N CYS A 82 33.39 0.51 -4.45
CA CYS A 82 33.72 1.91 -4.20
C CYS A 82 34.63 2.05 -2.97
N GLU A 83 35.81 2.65 -3.18
CA GLU A 83 36.72 3.00 -2.10
C GLU A 83 36.12 4.09 -1.20
N THR A 84 36.36 3.95 0.11
CA THR A 84 35.85 4.90 1.11
C THR A 84 36.80 6.08 1.31
N GLY A 85 36.24 7.28 1.38
CA GLY A 85 36.94 8.53 1.65
C GLY A 85 36.34 9.27 2.85
N THR A 86 36.45 10.59 2.87
CA THR A 86 35.84 11.45 3.90
C THR A 86 34.97 12.50 3.23
N SER A 87 33.82 12.79 3.84
CA SER A 87 32.88 13.80 3.37
C SER A 87 32.17 14.45 4.55
N ASP A 88 31.54 15.60 4.32
CA ASP A 88 30.66 16.25 5.29
C ASP A 88 29.20 15.91 4.95
N TRP A 89 28.46 15.34 5.91
CA TRP A 89 27.07 14.97 5.71
C TRP A 89 26.15 16.19 5.52
N CYS A 90 26.53 17.37 6.02
CA CYS A 90 25.79 18.61 5.78
C CYS A 90 25.96 19.08 4.34
N GLU A 91 27.16 18.95 3.76
CA GLU A 91 27.40 19.22 2.33
C GLU A 91 26.59 18.26 1.45
N ALA A 92 26.45 16.99 1.88
CA ALA A 92 25.62 16.01 1.17
C ALA A 92 24.12 16.38 1.19
N LEU A 93 23.59 16.86 2.31
CA LEU A 93 22.21 17.35 2.39
C LEU A 93 22.00 18.62 1.57
N ASP A 94 22.94 19.57 1.63
CA ASP A 94 22.89 20.81 0.85
C ASP A 94 22.89 20.51 -0.66
N LEU A 95 23.76 19.59 -1.11
CA LEU A 95 23.74 19.08 -2.48
C LEU A 95 22.40 18.46 -2.85
N ALA A 96 21.82 17.63 -1.98
CA ALA A 96 20.52 17.01 -2.25
C ALA A 96 19.41 18.05 -2.41
N ILE A 97 19.40 19.11 -1.59
CA ILE A 97 18.45 20.23 -1.70
C ILE A 97 18.64 20.97 -3.04
N GLU A 98 19.87 21.29 -3.42
CA GLU A 98 20.14 21.94 -4.71
C GLU A 98 19.72 21.08 -5.91
N GLU A 99 19.98 19.77 -5.88
CA GLU A 99 19.55 18.83 -6.91
C GLU A 99 18.02 18.73 -7.01
N LEU A 100 17.30 18.81 -5.88
CA LEU A 100 15.84 18.78 -5.85
C LEU A 100 15.19 20.03 -6.45
N LYS A 101 15.89 21.16 -6.55
CA LYS A 101 15.38 22.36 -7.25
C LYS A 101 15.10 22.11 -8.74
N ALA A 102 15.76 21.13 -9.35
CA ALA A 102 15.45 20.70 -10.71
C ALA A 102 14.11 19.95 -10.83
N GLY A 103 13.51 19.56 -9.71
CA GLY A 103 12.27 18.80 -9.57
C GLY A 103 10.96 19.54 -9.84
N ILE A 104 10.97 20.59 -10.66
CA ILE A 104 9.78 21.41 -10.89
C ILE A 104 8.63 20.53 -11.45
N GLY A 105 7.49 20.51 -10.75
CA GLY A 105 6.32 19.72 -11.12
C GLY A 105 6.28 18.31 -10.52
N ALA A 106 7.20 17.97 -9.61
CA ALA A 106 7.08 16.79 -8.77
C ALA A 106 5.92 16.95 -7.76
N ILE A 107 5.32 15.84 -7.33
CA ILE A 107 4.30 15.82 -6.28
C ILE A 107 4.96 15.94 -4.92
N THR A 108 5.94 15.06 -4.70
CA THR A 108 6.75 15.04 -3.48
C THR A 108 8.21 15.20 -3.86
N LEU A 109 8.90 16.08 -3.15
CA LEU A 109 10.36 16.16 -3.12
C LEU A 109 10.85 15.40 -1.88
N GLN A 110 11.74 14.43 -2.08
CA GLN A 110 12.18 13.53 -1.01
C GLN A 110 13.70 13.47 -0.93
N ILE A 111 14.26 13.43 0.29
CA ILE A 111 15.66 13.10 0.54
C ILE A 111 15.70 11.87 1.44
N LEU A 112 16.24 10.76 0.96
CA LEU A 112 16.49 9.56 1.75
C LEU A 112 17.98 9.49 2.08
N PHE A 113 18.34 9.69 3.34
CA PHE A 113 19.70 9.57 3.82
C PHE A 113 19.87 8.30 4.65
N ILE A 114 20.58 7.32 4.08
CA ILE A 114 20.87 6.02 4.68
C ILE A 114 22.22 6.13 5.39
N THR A 115 22.21 6.32 6.71
CA THR A 115 23.41 6.52 7.54
C THR A 115 23.12 6.34 9.03
N ASP A 116 24.12 5.99 9.82
CA ASP A 116 24.08 6.03 11.28
C ASP A 116 24.62 7.34 11.89
N LEU A 117 25.16 8.24 11.05
CA LEU A 117 25.83 9.49 11.42
C LEU A 117 27.06 9.33 12.36
N ILE A 118 27.57 8.12 12.55
CA ILE A 118 28.70 7.81 13.45
C ILE A 118 30.03 8.04 12.74
N SER A 119 30.10 7.72 11.45
CA SER A 119 31.31 7.73 10.64
C SER A 119 31.84 9.13 10.30
N PHE A 120 31.05 10.18 10.57
CA PHE A 120 31.36 11.56 10.19
C PHE A 120 32.05 12.33 11.31
N GLU A 121 33.03 13.15 10.92
CA GLU A 121 33.52 14.20 11.80
C GLU A 121 32.41 15.21 12.09
N ARG A 122 32.51 15.87 13.25
CA ARG A 122 31.53 16.88 13.63
C ARG A 122 31.58 18.03 12.62
N PRO A 123 30.46 18.38 11.98
CA PRO A 123 30.46 19.45 11.02
C PRO A 123 30.80 20.78 11.71
N ASN A 124 31.70 21.53 11.10
CA ASN A 124 32.22 22.78 11.65
C ASN A 124 31.41 24.01 11.17
N ASN A 125 30.34 23.78 10.40
CA ASN A 125 29.71 24.82 9.58
C ASN A 125 28.32 25.24 10.09
N GLY A 126 28.31 26.05 11.16
CA GLY A 126 27.11 26.63 11.79
C GLY A 126 26.06 27.22 10.84
N LYS A 127 26.50 27.89 9.77
CA LYS A 127 25.62 28.56 8.81
C LYS A 127 24.92 27.59 7.86
N LEU A 128 25.53 26.44 7.59
CA LEU A 128 24.99 25.46 6.66
C LEU A 128 23.75 24.77 7.23
N TYR A 129 23.68 24.57 8.55
CA TYR A 129 22.51 23.97 9.21
C TYR A 129 21.24 24.80 9.04
N ASP A 130 21.35 26.12 9.22
CA ASP A 130 20.20 27.02 9.08
C ASP A 130 19.75 27.09 7.61
N ASN A 131 20.70 27.02 6.67
CA ASN A 131 20.41 26.94 5.24
C ASN A 131 19.70 25.62 4.88
N ILE A 132 20.11 24.49 5.45
CA ILE A 132 19.47 23.18 5.24
C ILE A 132 18.02 23.22 5.75
N ILE A 133 17.79 23.70 6.98
CA ILE A 133 16.44 23.81 7.56
C ILE A 133 15.57 24.72 6.69
N LYS A 134 16.12 25.86 6.26
CA LYS A 134 15.43 26.79 5.38
C LYS A 134 15.11 26.13 4.03
N GLY A 135 16.07 25.46 3.41
CA GLY A 135 15.89 24.78 2.12
C GLY A 135 14.83 23.68 2.17
N ILE A 136 14.82 22.87 3.24
CA ILE A 136 13.80 21.84 3.46
C ILE A 136 12.42 22.47 3.61
N ASN A 137 12.27 23.53 4.40
CA ASN A 137 10.98 24.18 4.61
C ASN A 137 10.50 24.98 3.39
N ASP A 138 11.40 25.69 2.69
CA ASP A 138 11.08 26.51 1.53
C ASP A 138 10.61 25.65 0.34
N LEU A 139 11.15 24.45 0.20
CA LEU A 139 10.80 23.48 -0.86
C LEU A 139 9.83 22.40 -0.39
N ASP A 140 9.41 22.42 0.87
CA ASP A 140 8.51 21.43 1.49
C ASP A 140 8.99 19.97 1.29
N ILE A 141 10.28 19.74 1.55
CA ILE A 141 10.96 18.46 1.33
C ILE A 141 10.63 17.47 2.46
N PHE A 142 10.38 16.22 2.08
CA PHE A 142 10.33 15.09 3.01
C PHE A 142 11.73 14.51 3.21
N LEU A 143 12.27 14.60 4.42
CA LEU A 143 13.60 14.08 4.75
C LEU A 143 13.49 12.81 5.58
N TYR A 144 14.15 11.74 5.16
CA TYR A 144 14.19 10.46 5.86
C TYR A 144 15.64 10.14 6.20
N VAL A 145 15.97 10.13 7.48
CA VAL A 145 17.29 9.73 7.97
C VAL A 145 17.17 8.34 8.59
N ILE A 146 17.61 7.32 7.85
CA ILE A 146 17.39 5.92 8.23
C ILE A 146 18.73 5.27 8.61
N GLY A 147 18.73 4.60 9.76
CA GLY A 147 19.91 3.91 10.28
C GLY A 147 20.11 4.01 11.79
N PRO A 148 19.85 5.17 12.45
CA PRO A 148 19.87 5.24 13.90
C PRO A 148 18.85 4.26 14.50
N SER A 149 19.22 3.54 15.56
CA SER A 149 18.37 2.56 16.24
C SER A 149 17.27 3.23 17.07
N ILE A 150 16.34 3.89 16.39
CA ILE A 150 15.20 4.60 16.97
C ILE A 150 13.93 3.93 16.47
N ASP A 151 13.19 3.36 17.41
CA ASP A 151 11.91 2.71 17.16
C ASP A 151 10.75 3.66 17.47
N PRO A 152 9.60 3.51 16.79
CA PRO A 152 8.43 4.28 17.12
C PRO A 152 7.91 3.92 18.53
N PRO A 153 7.46 4.90 19.32
CA PRO A 153 7.01 4.68 20.69
C PRO A 153 5.67 3.94 20.75
N LYS A 154 4.87 4.03 19.68
CA LYS A 154 3.57 3.40 19.50
C LYS A 154 3.37 3.07 18.02
N THR A 155 2.36 2.25 17.71
CA THR A 155 1.95 2.02 16.32
C THR A 155 1.52 3.33 15.66
N ILE A 156 2.08 3.61 14.48
CA ILE A 156 1.80 4.81 13.70
C ILE A 156 0.61 4.53 12.78
N TYR A 157 -0.45 5.34 12.89
CA TYR A 157 -1.67 5.22 12.08
C TYR A 157 -1.81 6.35 11.05
N SER A 158 -1.15 7.49 11.29
CA SER A 158 -1.26 8.68 10.45
C SER A 158 0.06 9.46 10.32
N HIS A 159 0.11 10.38 9.36
CA HIS A 159 1.19 11.38 9.26
C HIS A 159 1.34 12.21 10.54
N LYS A 160 0.23 12.45 11.24
CA LYS A 160 0.23 13.20 12.51
C LYS A 160 0.97 12.45 13.61
N ASP A 161 0.82 11.12 13.68
CA ASP A 161 1.54 10.31 14.64
C ASP A 161 3.06 10.36 14.42
N VAL A 162 3.51 10.41 13.15
CA VAL A 162 4.93 10.62 12.82
C VAL A 162 5.42 11.97 13.32
N GLN A 163 4.65 13.04 13.09
CA GLN A 163 5.00 14.39 13.53
C GLN A 163 5.07 14.50 15.07
N GLU A 164 4.09 13.92 15.77
CA GLU A 164 4.07 13.86 17.24
C GLU A 164 5.29 13.11 17.78
N TRP A 165 5.63 11.96 17.17
CA TRP A 165 6.82 11.19 17.52
C TRP A 165 8.11 11.99 17.30
N MET A 166 8.26 12.64 16.15
CA MET A 166 9.47 13.41 15.83
C MET A 166 9.64 14.63 16.75
N ALA A 167 8.55 15.25 17.20
CA ALA A 167 8.59 16.35 18.16
C ALA A 167 9.13 15.91 19.54
N SER A 168 8.84 14.67 19.96
CA SER A 168 9.32 14.09 21.22
C SER A 168 10.54 13.18 21.05
N LEU A 169 11.26 13.28 19.93
CA LEU A 169 12.36 12.37 19.60
C LEU A 169 13.47 12.43 20.66
N GLU A 170 13.87 11.28 21.18
CA GLU A 170 15.03 11.10 22.05
C GLU A 170 16.17 10.44 21.27
N VAL A 171 17.37 10.97 21.41
CA VAL A 171 18.56 10.46 20.70
C VAL A 171 19.71 10.32 21.68
N ASP A 172 20.62 9.39 21.39
CA ASP A 172 21.84 9.25 22.17
C ASP A 172 22.63 10.57 22.18
N THR A 173 22.87 11.08 23.39
CA THR A 173 23.53 12.35 23.61
C THR A 173 25.06 12.25 23.49
N THR A 174 25.63 11.06 23.30
CA THR A 174 27.08 10.90 23.09
C THR A 174 27.51 11.34 21.69
N ASN A 175 26.68 11.09 20.66
CA ASN A 175 26.98 11.46 19.28
C ASN A 175 26.54 12.90 18.96
N SER A 176 27.52 13.77 18.66
CA SER A 176 27.25 15.17 18.33
C SER A 176 26.49 15.37 17.02
N ASN A 177 26.66 14.48 16.03
CA ASN A 177 25.95 14.55 14.74
C ASN A 177 24.47 14.22 14.92
N LEU A 178 24.15 13.18 15.72
CA LEU A 178 22.75 12.85 16.04
C LEU A 178 22.01 14.02 16.70
N LYS A 179 22.68 14.76 17.59
CA LYS A 179 22.10 15.97 18.20
C LYS A 179 21.78 17.06 17.18
N ILE A 180 22.66 17.25 16.19
CA ILE A 180 22.47 18.26 15.16
C ILE A 180 21.35 17.82 14.21
N MET A 181 21.37 16.57 13.75
CA MET A 181 20.33 16.02 12.89
C MET A 181 18.96 16.06 13.56
N ARG A 182 18.87 15.71 14.85
CA ARG A 182 17.64 15.85 15.64
C ARG A 182 17.08 17.27 15.58
N LYS A 183 17.92 18.30 15.67
CA LYS A 183 17.46 19.70 15.57
C LYS A 183 16.91 20.03 14.19
N ILE A 184 17.48 19.47 13.13
CA ILE A 184 16.96 19.63 11.76
C ILE A 184 15.58 18.96 11.68
N VAL A 185 15.49 17.70 12.08
CA VAL A 185 14.26 16.89 12.06
C VAL A 185 13.12 17.55 12.85
N ILE A 186 13.37 18.03 14.08
CA ILE A 186 12.34 18.70 14.90
C ILE A 186 11.87 20.02 14.27
N LYS A 187 12.75 20.74 13.57
CA LYS A 187 12.43 22.05 12.95
C LYS A 187 11.80 21.94 11.57
N THR A 188 11.62 20.74 11.05
CA THR A 188 11.12 20.48 9.69
C THR A 188 9.96 19.49 9.77
N PRO A 189 8.74 19.86 9.34
CA PRO A 189 7.52 19.13 9.68
C PRO A 189 7.39 17.76 8.99
N ASN A 190 8.10 17.56 7.88
CA ASN A 190 8.04 16.35 7.05
C ASN A 190 9.33 15.51 7.15
N SER A 191 10.06 15.65 8.24
CA SER A 191 11.32 14.94 8.46
C SER A 191 11.17 13.82 9.47
N VAL A 192 11.82 12.69 9.22
CA VAL A 192 11.83 11.52 10.11
C VAL A 192 13.25 10.99 10.31
N MET A 193 13.53 10.48 11.51
CA MET A 193 14.76 9.77 11.82
C MET A 193 14.46 8.48 12.57
N CYS A 194 14.83 7.33 12.00
CA CYS A 194 14.44 6.01 12.52
C CYS A 194 15.36 4.87 12.03
N ASN A 195 15.09 3.65 12.48
CA ASN A 195 15.80 2.46 12.02
C ASN A 195 15.53 2.17 10.52
N TYR A 196 16.33 1.27 9.92
CA TYR A 196 16.23 0.93 8.50
C TYR A 196 14.85 0.37 8.09
N ILE A 197 14.26 -0.49 8.92
CA ILE A 197 13.02 -1.22 8.59
C ILE A 197 11.86 -0.24 8.48
N VAL A 198 11.62 0.53 9.55
CA VAL A 198 10.53 1.52 9.61
C VAL A 198 10.78 2.64 8.62
N GLY A 199 12.04 3.04 8.44
CA GLY A 199 12.43 4.13 7.55
C GLY A 199 12.15 3.84 6.08
N VAL A 200 12.40 2.62 5.61
CA VAL A 200 12.08 2.21 4.23
C VAL A 200 10.57 2.22 4.00
N GLU A 201 9.78 1.70 4.94
CA GLU A 201 8.31 1.72 4.82
C GLU A 201 7.78 3.16 4.80
N LEU A 202 8.25 4.02 5.70
CA LEU A 202 7.87 5.44 5.73
C LEU A 202 8.31 6.20 4.48
N PHE A 203 9.46 5.86 3.88
CA PHE A 203 9.88 6.48 2.61
C PHE A 203 8.86 6.27 1.49
N HIS A 204 8.20 5.10 1.48
CA HIS A 204 7.17 4.79 0.50
C HIS A 204 5.80 5.38 0.87
N SER A 205 5.43 5.39 2.15
CA SER A 205 4.06 5.74 2.57
C SER A 205 3.89 7.16 3.12
N PHE A 206 4.87 7.70 3.84
CA PHE A 206 4.81 9.03 4.44
C PHE A 206 5.24 10.09 3.43
N LYS A 207 4.39 10.39 2.45
CA LYS A 207 4.63 11.37 1.38
C LYS A 207 3.33 11.98 0.89
N TYR A 208 3.40 12.96 -0.03
CA TYR A 208 2.17 13.47 -0.62
C TYR A 208 1.51 12.42 -1.52
N PHE A 209 0.22 12.18 -1.26
CA PHE A 209 -0.54 11.27 -2.08
C PHE A 209 -0.74 11.86 -3.47
N LYS A 210 -0.35 11.11 -4.49
CA LYS A 210 -0.45 11.49 -5.91
C LYS A 210 -1.87 11.85 -6.38
N GLY A 211 -2.88 11.49 -5.58
CA GLY A 211 -4.28 11.67 -5.94
C GLY A 211 -4.67 10.76 -7.09
N MET A 212 -5.94 10.36 -7.13
CA MET A 212 -6.53 9.85 -8.37
C MET A 212 -7.46 10.91 -8.91
N GLN A 213 -7.61 10.96 -10.24
CA GLN A 213 -8.54 11.89 -10.86
C GLN A 213 -9.94 11.72 -10.24
N PRO A 214 -10.51 12.78 -9.68
CA PRO A 214 -11.78 12.66 -8.99
C PRO A 214 -12.88 12.29 -9.97
N TRP A 215 -13.77 11.40 -9.54
CA TRP A 215 -14.96 11.06 -10.30
C TRP A 215 -16.02 12.13 -10.06
N LEU A 216 -16.07 13.13 -10.93
CA LEU A 216 -17.03 14.23 -10.88
C LEU A 216 -18.39 13.78 -11.44
N VAL A 217 -19.35 13.48 -10.56
CA VAL A 217 -20.73 13.11 -10.91
C VAL A 217 -21.65 13.60 -9.80
N PRO A 218 -22.75 14.32 -10.11
CA PRO A 218 -23.67 14.78 -9.08
C PRO A 218 -24.38 13.60 -8.39
N LEU A 219 -24.54 13.71 -7.08
CA LEU A 219 -25.43 12.83 -6.31
C LEU A 219 -26.88 13.24 -6.59
N SER A 220 -27.58 12.39 -7.34
CA SER A 220 -28.91 12.70 -7.89
C SER A 220 -30.01 12.05 -7.04
N PHE A 221 -31.00 12.83 -6.61
CA PHE A 221 -32.19 12.38 -5.89
C PHE A 221 -33.42 12.50 -6.81
N GLY A 222 -33.87 11.36 -7.34
CA GLY A 222 -34.92 11.36 -8.36
C GLY A 222 -34.51 12.14 -9.61
N SER A 223 -35.41 12.96 -10.13
CA SER A 223 -35.19 13.83 -11.30
C SER A 223 -35.01 15.31 -10.97
N LEU A 224 -35.25 15.71 -9.71
CA LEU A 224 -35.42 17.12 -9.34
C LEU A 224 -34.21 17.72 -8.63
N LEU A 225 -33.49 16.92 -7.82
CA LEU A 225 -32.40 17.41 -7.00
C LEU A 225 -31.09 16.73 -7.39
N ASN A 226 -30.10 17.54 -7.75
CA ASN A 226 -28.75 17.11 -8.06
C ASN A 226 -27.77 17.89 -7.19
N LEU A 227 -27.06 17.20 -6.30
CA LEU A 227 -26.01 17.81 -5.50
C LEU A 227 -24.66 17.56 -6.19
N PRO A 228 -23.95 18.61 -6.65
CA PRO A 228 -22.62 18.46 -7.22
C PRO A 228 -21.67 17.75 -6.25
N ALA A 229 -21.12 16.63 -6.69
CA ALA A 229 -20.26 15.79 -5.86
C ALA A 229 -19.02 15.35 -6.65
N SER A 230 -17.96 15.12 -5.89
CA SER A 230 -16.70 14.56 -6.37
C SER A 230 -16.30 13.40 -5.47
N THR A 231 -15.43 12.53 -5.97
CA THR A 231 -14.90 11.42 -5.17
C THR A 231 -13.40 11.52 -4.99
N ILE A 232 -12.94 11.26 -3.78
CA ILE A 232 -11.55 10.93 -3.48
C ILE A 232 -11.47 9.42 -3.33
N ARG A 233 -10.47 8.75 -3.92
CA ARG A 233 -10.29 7.31 -3.68
C ARG A 233 -9.56 7.14 -2.35
N LEU A 234 -10.15 6.41 -1.41
CA LEU A 234 -9.56 6.14 -0.08
C LEU A 234 -8.61 4.95 -0.14
N SER A 235 -9.05 3.87 -0.79
CA SER A 235 -8.26 2.65 -0.91
C SER A 235 -8.27 2.14 -2.34
N LYS A 236 -7.17 1.52 -2.72
CA LYS A 236 -7.01 0.87 -4.00
C LYS A 236 -6.39 -0.49 -3.74
N ARG A 237 -7.02 -1.54 -4.27
CA ARG A 237 -6.29 -2.79 -4.46
C ARG A 237 -5.21 -2.55 -5.49
N GLU A 238 -3.97 -2.68 -5.07
CA GLU A 238 -2.85 -2.56 -5.98
C GLU A 238 -2.81 -3.76 -6.92
N PRO A 239 -2.58 -3.53 -8.21
CA PRO A 239 -2.43 -4.65 -9.12
C PRO A 239 -1.17 -5.43 -8.73
N PRO A 240 -1.18 -6.77 -8.84
CA PRO A 240 0.03 -7.55 -8.63
C PRO A 240 1.14 -7.09 -9.59
N PHE A 241 2.40 -7.24 -9.17
CA PHE A 241 3.54 -6.98 -10.04
C PHE A 241 3.43 -7.80 -11.33
N LYS A 242 3.53 -7.13 -12.48
CA LYS A 242 3.55 -7.80 -13.79
C LYS A 242 4.99 -8.11 -14.16
N LEU A 243 5.33 -9.39 -14.24
CA LEU A 243 6.60 -9.82 -14.83
C LEU A 243 6.62 -9.46 -16.32
N LYS A 244 7.69 -8.82 -16.78
CA LYS A 244 7.95 -8.59 -18.19
C LYS A 244 9.21 -9.35 -18.57
N SER A 245 9.14 -10.11 -19.65
CA SER A 245 10.34 -10.71 -20.24
C SER A 245 11.29 -9.60 -20.67
N THR A 246 12.56 -9.69 -20.27
CA THR A 246 13.62 -8.77 -20.70
C THR A 246 14.02 -8.99 -22.16
N THR A 247 13.77 -10.19 -22.68
CA THR A 247 13.90 -10.49 -24.11
C THR A 247 12.59 -10.14 -24.82
N LYS A 248 12.66 -9.19 -25.76
CA LYS A 248 11.57 -8.80 -26.68
C LYS A 248 11.04 -9.96 -27.56
N ALA A 249 11.59 -11.16 -27.43
CA ALA A 249 11.40 -12.29 -28.35
C ALA A 249 10.27 -13.25 -27.98
N ASN A 250 9.71 -13.19 -26.78
CA ASN A 250 8.64 -14.11 -26.36
C ASN A 250 7.35 -13.33 -26.08
N TYR A 251 6.71 -12.80 -27.13
CA TYR A 251 5.26 -12.81 -27.10
C TYR A 251 4.88 -14.29 -27.16
N ALA A 252 4.21 -14.80 -26.13
CA ALA A 252 3.62 -16.13 -26.25
C ALA A 252 2.71 -16.09 -27.49
N GLU A 253 3.02 -16.88 -28.50
CA GLU A 253 2.09 -17.08 -29.61
C GLU A 253 0.91 -17.87 -29.06
N ASP A 254 -0.24 -17.22 -28.94
CA ASP A 254 -1.48 -17.89 -28.55
C ASP A 254 -1.85 -18.88 -29.65
N LYS A 255 -1.82 -20.17 -29.32
CA LYS A 255 -2.25 -21.26 -30.21
C LYS A 255 -3.57 -21.81 -29.73
N TRP A 256 -4.49 -22.01 -30.67
CA TRP A 256 -5.82 -22.52 -30.39
C TRP A 256 -5.88 -23.96 -30.88
N ALA A 257 -6.50 -24.84 -30.10
CA ALA A 257 -6.65 -26.25 -30.42
C ALA A 257 -7.99 -26.76 -29.89
N TYR A 258 -8.44 -27.92 -30.37
CA TYR A 258 -9.61 -28.58 -29.83
C TYR A 258 -9.31 -29.08 -28.40
N GLU A 259 -10.32 -29.04 -27.52
CA GLU A 259 -10.16 -29.49 -26.13
C GLU A 259 -9.84 -31.00 -26.04
N ASP A 260 -10.45 -31.80 -26.91
CA ASP A 260 -10.25 -33.24 -27.04
C ASP A 260 -9.07 -33.63 -27.94
N GLN A 261 -8.59 -32.71 -28.78
CA GLN A 261 -7.47 -32.93 -29.71
C GLN A 261 -6.50 -31.75 -29.70
N GLN A 262 -5.68 -31.68 -28.65
CA GLN A 262 -4.71 -30.58 -28.45
C GLN A 262 -3.64 -30.50 -29.55
N ASP A 263 -3.40 -31.58 -30.28
CA ASP A 263 -2.44 -31.64 -31.40
C ASP A 263 -2.98 -30.99 -32.69
N VAL A 264 -4.29 -30.77 -32.77
CA VAL A 264 -4.94 -30.17 -33.94
C VAL A 264 -5.09 -28.67 -33.71
N LEU A 265 -4.19 -27.90 -34.33
CA LEU A 265 -4.20 -26.44 -34.27
C LEU A 265 -5.34 -25.87 -35.13
N ILE A 266 -6.04 -24.88 -34.59
CA ILE A 266 -7.17 -24.17 -35.20
C ILE A 266 -6.75 -22.72 -35.43
N ASP A 267 -7.17 -22.14 -36.56
CA ASP A 267 -7.03 -20.70 -36.78
C ASP A 267 -8.01 -19.94 -35.86
N HIS A 268 -7.53 -18.88 -35.20
CA HIS A 268 -8.37 -17.97 -34.42
C HIS A 268 -9.59 -17.47 -35.23
N HIS A 269 -9.44 -17.26 -36.55
CA HIS A 269 -10.52 -16.79 -37.42
C HIS A 269 -11.66 -17.79 -37.62
N ASP A 270 -11.44 -19.07 -37.38
CA ASP A 270 -12.45 -20.12 -37.52
C ASP A 270 -13.30 -20.29 -36.25
N THR A 271 -13.04 -19.47 -35.23
CA THR A 271 -13.69 -19.61 -33.93
C THR A 271 -14.87 -18.66 -33.78
N VAL A 272 -15.85 -19.10 -32.98
CA VAL A 272 -17.06 -18.31 -32.68
C VAL A 272 -17.20 -18.10 -31.18
N PRO A 273 -17.49 -16.86 -30.72
CA PRO A 273 -17.74 -16.61 -29.31
C PRO A 273 -19.10 -17.21 -28.90
N GLY A 274 -19.14 -17.75 -27.69
CA GLY A 274 -20.38 -18.28 -27.11
C GLY A 274 -20.26 -18.50 -25.62
N VAL A 275 -21.37 -18.90 -25.00
CA VAL A 275 -21.45 -19.24 -23.58
C VAL A 275 -22.03 -20.63 -23.42
N ILE A 276 -21.52 -21.37 -22.44
CA ILE A 276 -22.11 -22.64 -22.03
C ILE A 276 -23.21 -22.34 -21.04
N LYS A 277 -24.45 -22.74 -21.37
CA LYS A 277 -25.60 -22.62 -20.48
C LYS A 277 -26.27 -23.99 -20.35
N HIS A 278 -26.36 -24.50 -19.14
CA HIS A 278 -26.92 -25.84 -18.84
C HIS A 278 -26.31 -26.95 -19.72
N GLY A 279 -24.97 -26.97 -19.86
CA GLY A 279 -24.25 -27.97 -20.65
C GLY A 279 -24.38 -27.82 -22.16
N LYS A 280 -25.05 -26.77 -22.68
CA LYS A 280 -25.17 -26.50 -24.12
C LYS A 280 -24.41 -25.25 -24.50
N PHE A 281 -23.66 -25.33 -25.60
CA PHE A 281 -23.00 -24.16 -26.18
C PHE A 281 -24.01 -23.31 -26.95
N VAL A 282 -24.10 -22.03 -26.58
CA VAL A 282 -24.95 -21.04 -27.25
C VAL A 282 -24.04 -19.99 -27.88
N LYS A 283 -24.06 -19.91 -29.22
CA LYS A 283 -23.34 -18.89 -29.98
C LYS A 283 -23.90 -17.49 -29.66
N ILE A 284 -23.01 -16.54 -29.38
CA ILE A 284 -23.38 -15.14 -29.19
C ILE A 284 -23.04 -14.37 -30.47
N GLU A 285 -24.06 -13.79 -31.11
CA GLU A 285 -23.85 -12.87 -32.22
C GLU A 285 -23.24 -11.56 -31.68
N SER A 286 -22.23 -11.02 -32.36
CA SER A 286 -21.48 -9.83 -31.92
C SER A 286 -22.22 -8.50 -32.15
N ASP A 287 -23.52 -8.54 -32.43
CA ASP A 287 -24.33 -7.40 -32.87
C ASP A 287 -24.73 -6.43 -31.74
N GLY A 288 -24.33 -6.73 -30.50
CA GLY A 288 -24.46 -5.81 -29.38
C GLY A 288 -25.82 -5.84 -28.69
N ARG A 289 -26.72 -6.80 -28.98
CA ARG A 289 -28.04 -6.93 -28.32
C ARG A 289 -27.98 -7.05 -26.79
N PHE A 290 -26.84 -7.45 -26.23
CA PHE A 290 -26.63 -7.59 -24.78
C PHE A 290 -25.81 -6.44 -24.17
N LYS A 291 -25.54 -5.36 -24.91
CA LYS A 291 -24.83 -4.20 -24.37
C LYS A 291 -25.76 -3.42 -23.46
N ILE A 292 -25.26 -3.07 -22.28
CA ILE A 292 -25.96 -2.19 -21.35
C ILE A 292 -25.80 -0.76 -21.85
N GLU A 293 -26.91 -0.09 -22.12
CA GLU A 293 -26.92 1.33 -22.46
C GLU A 293 -27.26 2.17 -21.23
N GLY A 294 -26.50 3.24 -20.99
CA GLY A 294 -26.80 4.13 -19.88
C GLY A 294 -25.78 5.22 -19.65
N ALA A 295 -26.25 6.36 -19.15
CA ALA A 295 -25.37 7.46 -18.78
C ALA A 295 -24.59 7.17 -17.49
N ARG A 296 -23.39 7.77 -17.41
CA ARG A 296 -22.61 7.89 -16.18
C ARG A 296 -23.45 8.59 -15.10
N SER A 297 -23.59 7.99 -13.92
CA SER A 297 -24.50 8.51 -12.88
C SER A 297 -24.18 8.01 -11.46
N LEU A 298 -24.51 8.80 -10.44
CA LEU A 298 -24.61 8.40 -9.04
C LEU A 298 -26.01 8.77 -8.54
N ARG A 299 -26.95 7.83 -8.63
CA ARG A 299 -28.38 8.08 -8.37
C ARG A 299 -28.81 7.41 -7.08
N VAL A 300 -29.38 8.17 -6.16
CA VAL A 300 -30.00 7.65 -4.94
C VAL A 300 -31.25 6.86 -5.29
N LEU A 301 -31.36 5.67 -4.70
CA LEU A 301 -32.48 4.75 -4.84
C LEU A 301 -33.37 4.81 -3.60
N CYS A 302 -32.77 4.70 -2.41
CA CYS A 302 -33.48 4.77 -1.14
C CYS A 302 -32.53 5.10 0.02
N PHE A 303 -33.13 5.30 1.19
CA PHE A 303 -32.44 5.36 2.48
C PHE A 303 -32.79 4.12 3.28
N THR A 304 -31.84 3.62 4.06
CA THR A 304 -32.03 2.46 4.93
C THR A 304 -31.32 2.68 6.24
N LYS A 305 -31.73 1.99 7.30
CA LYS A 305 -30.97 1.95 8.55
C LYS A 305 -29.63 1.24 8.34
N ALA A 306 -28.62 1.66 9.10
CA ALA A 306 -27.30 1.03 9.09
C ALA A 306 -27.33 -0.48 9.38
N GLU A 307 -28.23 -0.94 10.26
CA GLU A 307 -28.39 -2.36 10.63
C GLU A 307 -28.72 -3.28 9.44
N ASN A 308 -29.34 -2.74 8.38
CA ASN A 308 -29.69 -3.49 7.18
C ASN A 308 -28.51 -3.67 6.20
N VAL A 309 -27.38 -2.99 6.45
CA VAL A 309 -26.18 -3.06 5.63
C VAL A 309 -24.99 -3.39 6.53
N PRO A 310 -24.89 -4.63 7.01
CA PRO A 310 -23.78 -5.06 7.85
C PRO A 310 -22.46 -5.01 7.06
N GLU A 311 -21.36 -4.74 7.78
CA GLU A 311 -20.04 -4.52 7.18
C GLU A 311 -19.54 -5.72 6.37
N TYR A 312 -19.89 -6.95 6.77
CA TYR A 312 -19.49 -8.17 6.06
C TYR A 312 -20.12 -8.30 4.66
N LEU A 313 -21.19 -7.56 4.35
CA LEU A 313 -21.75 -7.49 3.00
C LEU A 313 -21.04 -6.45 2.12
N LEU A 314 -20.24 -5.55 2.69
CA LEU A 314 -19.61 -4.50 1.90
C LEU A 314 -18.49 -5.10 1.02
N GLN A 315 -18.66 -4.97 -0.28
CA GLN A 315 -17.65 -5.34 -1.27
C GLN A 315 -16.84 -4.10 -1.67
N SER A 316 -15.55 -4.26 -1.99
CA SER A 316 -14.85 -3.23 -2.74
C SER A 316 -13.58 -3.74 -3.44
N ASP A 317 -13.38 -3.31 -4.69
CA ASP A 317 -12.05 -3.25 -5.34
C ASP A 317 -11.30 -1.95 -4.98
N GLY A 318 -11.78 -1.27 -3.94
CA GLY A 318 -11.37 0.05 -3.49
C GLY A 318 -12.56 0.88 -3.01
N SER A 319 -12.35 1.61 -1.91
CA SER A 319 -13.34 2.50 -1.30
C SER A 319 -13.15 3.93 -1.79
N TYR A 320 -14.25 4.67 -1.89
CA TYR A 320 -14.25 6.06 -2.31
C TYR A 320 -14.87 6.94 -1.22
N PHE A 321 -14.42 8.16 -1.09
CA PHE A 321 -15.01 9.19 -0.26
C PHE A 321 -15.70 10.22 -1.15
N VAL A 322 -17.03 10.31 -1.05
CA VAL A 322 -17.85 11.24 -1.82
C VAL A 322 -17.96 12.52 -1.00
N ILE A 323 -17.52 13.62 -1.58
CA ILE A 323 -17.49 14.97 -0.99
C ILE A 323 -18.21 15.95 -1.91
N PRO A 324 -18.68 17.11 -1.41
CA PRO A 324 -19.24 18.12 -2.30
C PRO A 324 -18.19 18.58 -3.32
N ASP A 325 -18.60 18.88 -4.55
CA ASP A 325 -17.67 19.33 -5.60
C ASP A 325 -17.04 20.68 -5.22
N PRO A 326 -15.71 20.77 -5.04
CA PRO A 326 -15.03 22.01 -4.66
C PRO A 326 -15.27 23.19 -5.59
N LYS A 327 -15.68 22.94 -6.84
CA LYS A 327 -16.01 23.97 -7.82
C LYS A 327 -17.40 24.59 -7.62
N CYS A 328 -18.22 24.02 -6.74
CA CYS A 328 -19.61 24.39 -6.52
C CYS A 328 -19.89 24.69 -5.01
N PRO A 329 -19.26 25.73 -4.43
CA PRO A 329 -19.32 25.99 -2.98
C PRO A 329 -20.74 26.27 -2.46
N ASN A 330 -21.64 26.77 -3.30
CA ASN A 330 -23.03 27.07 -2.92
C ASN A 330 -23.82 25.84 -2.43
N TYR A 331 -23.38 24.63 -2.77
CA TYR A 331 -24.03 23.38 -2.38
C TYR A 331 -23.39 22.71 -1.15
N PHE A 332 -22.32 23.30 -0.61
CA PHE A 332 -21.57 22.71 0.52
C PHE A 332 -22.44 22.57 1.76
N GLU A 333 -23.17 23.62 2.11
CA GLU A 333 -24.04 23.63 3.28
C GLU A 333 -25.11 22.54 3.16
N CYS A 334 -25.85 22.51 2.04
CA CYS A 334 -26.88 21.51 1.78
C CYS A 334 -26.33 20.07 1.82
N PHE A 335 -25.18 19.82 1.20
CA PHE A 335 -24.54 18.51 1.21
C PHE A 335 -24.08 18.10 2.63
N ASN A 336 -23.45 19.01 3.37
CA ASN A 336 -22.95 18.76 4.72
C ASN A 336 -24.11 18.53 5.71
N THR A 337 -25.17 19.33 5.63
CA THR A 337 -26.38 19.13 6.43
C THR A 337 -27.00 17.76 6.16
N LEU A 338 -27.06 17.33 4.88
CA LEU A 338 -27.54 15.99 4.56
C LEU A 338 -26.69 14.89 5.22
N VAL A 339 -25.36 14.99 5.13
CA VAL A 339 -24.43 14.01 5.76
C VAL A 339 -24.67 13.94 7.26
N GLU A 340 -24.75 15.10 7.93
CA GLU A 340 -24.97 15.19 9.38
C GLU A 340 -26.31 14.59 9.81
N GLN A 341 -27.38 14.92 9.10
CA GLN A 341 -28.72 14.40 9.43
C GLN A 341 -28.79 12.88 9.26
N LEU A 342 -28.14 12.32 8.23
CA LEU A 342 -28.08 10.88 8.00
C LEU A 342 -27.24 10.16 9.07
N GLU A 343 -26.12 10.74 9.49
CA GLU A 343 -25.31 10.16 10.56
C GLU A 343 -26.04 10.19 11.91
N GLN A 344 -26.68 11.31 12.26
CA GLN A 344 -27.50 11.43 13.46
C GLN A 344 -28.66 10.44 13.47
N ALA A 345 -29.29 10.19 12.32
CA ALA A 345 -30.39 9.25 12.18
C ALA A 345 -29.93 7.78 12.01
N ASN A 346 -28.62 7.51 11.97
CA ASN A 346 -28.03 6.20 11.67
C ASN A 346 -28.58 5.56 10.38
N LEU A 347 -28.69 6.38 9.34
CA LEU A 347 -29.20 6.01 8.02
C LEU A 347 -28.08 6.01 6.97
N TYR A 348 -28.09 5.00 6.11
CA TYR A 348 -27.26 4.91 4.91
C TYR A 348 -28.08 5.20 3.66
N VAL A 349 -27.40 5.65 2.61
CA VAL A 349 -28.02 5.86 1.29
C VAL A 349 -27.67 4.69 0.37
N ILE A 350 -28.67 4.08 -0.24
CA ILE A 350 -28.44 3.09 -1.30
C ILE A 350 -28.51 3.83 -2.65
N ALA A 351 -27.46 3.69 -3.45
CA ALA A 351 -27.34 4.37 -4.73
C ALA A 351 -26.94 3.42 -5.87
N ARG A 352 -27.36 3.76 -7.08
CA ARG A 352 -26.89 3.18 -8.34
C ARG A 352 -25.71 4.00 -8.85
N ARG A 353 -24.54 3.36 -8.97
CA ARG A 353 -23.32 3.92 -9.53
C ARG A 353 -23.07 3.36 -10.93
N VAL A 354 -22.88 4.23 -11.91
CA VAL A 354 -22.45 3.87 -13.27
C VAL A 354 -21.19 4.67 -13.58
N TYR A 355 -20.02 4.03 -13.56
CA TYR A 355 -18.73 4.73 -13.59
C TYR A 355 -18.49 5.54 -14.87
N ASN A 356 -18.72 4.94 -16.04
CA ASN A 356 -18.73 5.59 -17.35
C ASN A 356 -19.99 5.19 -18.11
N LYS A 357 -20.25 5.90 -19.21
CA LYS A 357 -21.33 5.57 -20.12
C LYS A 357 -21.23 4.09 -20.55
N ASP A 358 -22.37 3.41 -20.57
CA ASP A 358 -22.54 2.03 -21.04
C ASP A 358 -21.78 0.97 -20.23
N PHE A 359 -21.33 1.31 -19.01
CA PHE A 359 -20.83 0.32 -18.05
C PHE A 359 -21.94 -0.31 -17.22
N ASN A 360 -21.68 -1.53 -16.76
CA ASN A 360 -22.56 -2.24 -15.83
C ASN A 360 -22.77 -1.37 -14.57
N PRO A 361 -24.03 -1.08 -14.22
CA PRO A 361 -24.33 -0.38 -12.98
C PRO A 361 -23.88 -1.23 -11.81
N LYS A 362 -23.49 -0.58 -10.71
CA LYS A 362 -23.18 -1.19 -9.41
C LYS A 362 -24.10 -0.58 -8.35
N PHE A 363 -24.62 -1.39 -7.44
CA PHE A 363 -25.28 -0.88 -6.24
C PHE A 363 -24.23 -0.56 -5.18
N VAL A 364 -24.40 0.57 -4.51
CA VAL A 364 -23.45 1.07 -3.51
C VAL A 364 -24.19 1.58 -2.29
N ALA A 365 -23.58 1.42 -1.12
CA ALA A 365 -23.97 2.11 0.10
C ALA A 365 -23.10 3.36 0.27
N LEU A 366 -23.74 4.49 0.59
CA LEU A 366 -23.08 5.72 1.01
C LEU A 366 -23.25 5.85 2.53
N ILE A 367 -22.15 5.70 3.24
CA ILE A 367 -22.06 5.69 4.70
C ILE A 367 -21.59 7.08 5.15
N PRO A 368 -22.42 7.86 5.87
CA PRO A 368 -22.05 9.22 6.25
C PRO A 368 -20.89 9.21 7.26
N LYS A 369 -20.00 10.20 7.15
CA LYS A 369 -18.89 10.43 8.08
C LYS A 369 -18.69 11.93 8.30
N THR A 370 -18.78 12.38 9.56
CA THR A 370 -18.50 13.77 9.94
C THR A 370 -17.19 13.96 10.71
N ASN A 371 -16.55 12.88 11.16
CA ASN A 371 -15.33 12.91 11.99
C ASN A 371 -14.03 13.16 11.21
N LEU A 372 -14.11 13.45 9.90
CA LEU A 372 -12.99 13.74 9.03
C LEU A 372 -12.87 15.25 8.80
N ASN A 373 -11.71 15.73 8.36
CA ASN A 373 -11.49 17.15 7.99
C ASN A 373 -12.51 17.67 6.97
N THR A 374 -13.15 16.78 6.21
CA THR A 374 -14.25 17.10 5.28
C THR A 374 -15.38 16.11 5.49
N LYS A 375 -16.61 16.62 5.63
CA LYS A 375 -17.82 15.80 5.76
C LYS A 375 -18.15 15.14 4.42
N GLY A 376 -18.57 13.89 4.45
CA GLY A 376 -18.82 13.14 3.22
C GLY A 376 -19.38 11.75 3.46
N PHE A 377 -19.39 10.96 2.39
CA PHE A 377 -19.83 9.57 2.43
C PHE A 377 -18.71 8.62 2.04
N ILE A 378 -18.49 7.55 2.82
CA ILE A 378 -17.76 6.39 2.33
C ILE A 378 -18.67 5.62 1.38
N LEU A 379 -18.23 5.41 0.15
CA LEU A 379 -18.91 4.66 -0.89
C LEU A 379 -18.31 3.26 -0.96
N CYS A 380 -19.12 2.26 -0.63
CA CYS A 380 -18.80 0.84 -0.69
C CYS A 380 -19.77 0.12 -1.65
N GLN A 381 -19.28 -0.87 -2.40
CA GLN A 381 -20.13 -1.66 -3.29
C GLN A 381 -20.95 -2.66 -2.47
N LEU A 382 -22.17 -2.94 -2.94
CA LEU A 382 -23.03 -3.99 -2.40
C LEU A 382 -23.04 -5.19 -3.35
N PRO A 383 -23.19 -6.41 -2.80
CA PRO A 383 -23.31 -7.63 -3.58
C PRO A 383 -24.63 -7.65 -4.35
N TYR A 384 -24.63 -8.34 -5.48
CA TYR A 384 -25.84 -8.84 -6.10
C TYR A 384 -26.32 -10.10 -5.38
N ALA A 385 -27.57 -10.49 -5.62
CA ALA A 385 -28.11 -11.74 -5.10
C ALA A 385 -27.24 -12.94 -5.49
N ASP A 386 -26.70 -12.93 -6.71
CA ASP A 386 -25.84 -14.00 -7.24
C ASP A 386 -24.44 -14.03 -6.58
N ASP A 387 -24.00 -12.94 -5.93
CA ASP A 387 -22.69 -12.87 -5.26
C ASP A 387 -22.72 -13.51 -3.86
N ILE A 388 -23.91 -13.72 -3.28
CA ILE A 388 -24.07 -14.29 -1.94
C ILE A 388 -24.10 -15.81 -2.07
N ALA A 389 -22.91 -16.43 -1.98
CA ALA A 389 -22.78 -17.89 -1.96
C ALA A 389 -23.38 -18.45 -0.66
N HIS A 390 -24.43 -19.27 -0.79
CA HIS A 390 -25.07 -20.11 0.23
C HIS A 390 -25.26 -19.49 1.63
N THR A 391 -26.51 -19.33 2.05
CA THR A 391 -26.85 -19.09 3.46
C THR A 391 -26.45 -20.32 4.28
N TYR A 392 -25.25 -20.34 4.83
CA TYR A 392 -24.86 -21.35 5.81
C TYR A 392 -25.69 -21.10 7.08
N THR A 393 -26.53 -22.07 7.45
CA THR A 393 -27.19 -22.03 8.74
C THR A 393 -26.20 -22.51 9.79
N GLU A 394 -25.48 -21.57 10.40
CA GLU A 394 -24.67 -21.87 11.57
C GLU A 394 -25.58 -22.31 12.74
N GLN A 395 -25.12 -23.27 13.54
CA GLN A 395 -25.81 -23.58 14.78
C GLN A 395 -25.70 -22.39 15.74
N PRO A 396 -26.77 -22.02 16.46
CA PRO A 396 -26.72 -20.91 17.40
C PRO A 396 -25.61 -21.12 18.42
N LEU A 397 -24.82 -20.08 18.70
CA LEU A 397 -23.75 -20.17 19.71
C LEU A 397 -24.27 -20.62 21.10
N SER A 398 -25.57 -20.41 21.36
CA SER A 398 -26.26 -20.89 22.57
C SER A 398 -26.29 -22.41 22.72
N THR A 399 -26.16 -23.16 21.62
CA THR A 399 -26.08 -24.63 21.65
C THR A 399 -24.64 -25.11 21.79
N ALA A 400 -23.64 -24.23 21.67
CA ALA A 400 -22.25 -24.59 21.94
C ALA A 400 -22.05 -24.85 23.44
N GLN A 401 -21.16 -25.79 23.77
CA GLN A 401 -20.77 -26.05 25.15
C GLN A 401 -20.16 -24.77 25.73
N LYS A 402 -20.72 -24.28 26.84
CA LYS A 402 -20.15 -23.15 27.56
C LYS A 402 -18.78 -23.57 28.11
N VAL A 403 -17.75 -22.87 27.66
CA VAL A 403 -16.39 -23.03 28.18
C VAL A 403 -16.16 -21.92 29.20
N ASP A 404 -15.61 -22.26 30.36
CA ASP A 404 -15.27 -21.26 31.38
C ASP A 404 -14.23 -20.27 30.85
N ALA A 405 -14.38 -19.01 31.26
CA ALA A 405 -13.47 -17.94 30.91
C ALA A 405 -12.04 -18.27 31.38
N ASN A 406 -11.16 -18.64 30.44
CA ASN A 406 -9.76 -18.92 30.74
C ASN A 406 -8.96 -17.62 30.79
N LYS A 407 -8.49 -17.24 31.98
CA LYS A 407 -7.66 -16.05 32.21
C LYS A 407 -6.41 -16.00 31.32
N ASP A 408 -5.84 -17.16 30.99
CA ASP A 408 -4.66 -17.22 30.12
C ASP A 408 -4.97 -16.76 28.69
N VAL A 409 -6.19 -17.02 28.20
CA VAL A 409 -6.65 -16.55 26.88
C VAL A 409 -6.79 -15.04 26.88
N TYR A 410 -7.40 -14.46 27.91
CA TYR A 410 -7.52 -13.00 28.02
C TYR A 410 -6.14 -12.34 28.15
N ASN A 411 -5.25 -12.89 28.97
CA ASN A 411 -3.88 -12.40 29.09
C ASN A 411 -3.12 -12.47 27.75
N PHE A 412 -3.33 -13.54 26.97
CA PHE A 412 -2.76 -13.65 25.64
C PHE A 412 -3.37 -12.65 24.66
N LEU A 413 -4.70 -12.49 24.63
CA LEU A 413 -5.40 -11.50 23.81
C LEU A 413 -4.91 -10.07 24.14
N ASP A 414 -4.74 -9.75 25.42
CA ASP A 414 -4.19 -8.48 25.88
C ASP A 414 -2.72 -8.31 25.42
N SER A 415 -1.94 -9.39 25.43
CA SER A 415 -0.54 -9.36 24.95
C SER A 415 -0.38 -9.14 23.45
N ILE A 416 -1.41 -9.44 22.65
CA ILE A 416 -1.40 -9.25 21.19
C ILE A 416 -2.24 -8.07 20.72
N ASN A 417 -3.00 -7.43 21.61
CA ASN A 417 -3.82 -6.27 21.30
C ASN A 417 -2.94 -5.04 21.15
N VAL A 418 -2.75 -4.57 19.92
CA VAL A 418 -1.88 -3.42 19.58
C VAL A 418 -2.29 -2.10 20.24
N ASP A 419 -3.55 -1.98 20.66
CA ASP A 419 -4.06 -0.79 21.33
C ASP A 419 -3.88 -0.83 22.86
N ASN A 420 -3.40 -1.95 23.41
CA ASN A 420 -3.17 -2.15 24.84
C ASN A 420 -1.72 -1.82 25.20
N GLU A 421 -1.50 -1.12 26.32
CA GLU A 421 -0.15 -0.86 26.87
C GLU A 421 0.63 -2.14 27.19
N ASN A 422 -0.08 -3.24 27.46
CA ASN A 422 0.49 -4.56 27.72
C ASN A 422 0.86 -5.35 26.46
N CYS A 423 0.70 -4.76 25.27
CA CYS A 423 1.03 -5.41 24.01
C CYS A 423 2.52 -5.75 23.94
N GLN A 424 2.83 -7.03 23.74
CA GLN A 424 4.19 -7.52 23.51
C GLN A 424 4.57 -7.47 22.02
N LEU A 425 3.58 -7.39 21.13
CA LEU A 425 3.77 -7.24 19.69
C LEU A 425 3.89 -5.77 19.31
N LYS A 426 5.12 -5.30 19.08
CA LYS A 426 5.34 -3.97 18.54
C LYS A 426 5.14 -3.99 17.02
N VAL A 427 3.95 -3.58 16.56
CA VAL A 427 3.72 -3.27 15.15
C VAL A 427 4.09 -1.80 14.94
N PRO A 428 5.19 -1.47 14.25
CA PRO A 428 5.64 -0.08 14.14
C PRO A 428 4.69 0.77 13.31
N LEU A 429 4.19 0.24 12.18
CA LEU A 429 3.29 0.93 11.26
C LEU A 429 1.99 0.14 11.08
N ALA A 430 0.85 0.81 11.18
CA ALA A 430 -0.44 0.20 10.92
C ALA A 430 -0.65 -0.09 9.42
N PRO A 431 -1.55 -1.01 9.03
CA PRO A 431 -1.88 -1.31 7.64
C PRO A 431 -2.16 -0.09 6.72
N PRO A 432 -2.76 1.02 7.21
CA PRO A 432 -2.92 2.24 6.40
C PRO A 432 -1.61 2.92 5.99
N ILE A 433 -0.51 2.66 6.67
CA ILE A 433 0.82 3.24 6.44
C ILE A 433 1.81 2.19 5.89
N SER A 434 1.59 0.90 6.12
CA SER A 434 2.41 -0.14 5.48
C SER A 434 1.93 -0.38 4.04
N GLU A 435 2.53 0.33 3.09
CA GLU A 435 2.33 0.01 1.69
C GLU A 435 3.10 -1.28 1.33
N TYR A 436 2.48 -2.16 0.53
CA TYR A 436 3.10 -3.30 -0.16
C TYR A 436 3.59 -4.52 0.65
N ALA A 437 2.94 -4.91 1.76
CA ALA A 437 3.30 -6.15 2.49
C ALA A 437 3.48 -7.39 1.58
N SER A 438 2.65 -7.57 0.55
CA SER A 438 2.76 -8.67 -0.41
C SER A 438 3.86 -8.49 -1.47
N GLY A 439 4.28 -7.26 -1.73
CA GLY A 439 5.38 -6.95 -2.64
C GLY A 439 6.74 -7.19 -2.00
N TRP A 440 6.83 -6.98 -0.69
CA TRP A 440 8.04 -7.24 0.09
C TRP A 440 8.50 -8.70 0.02
N ASP A 441 7.58 -9.67 0.02
CA ASP A 441 7.93 -11.09 -0.15
C ASP A 441 8.65 -11.38 -1.49
N ILE A 442 8.24 -10.68 -2.56
CA ILE A 442 8.86 -10.83 -3.88
C ILE A 442 10.23 -10.14 -3.88
N ILE A 443 10.29 -8.92 -3.32
CA ILE A 443 11.55 -8.18 -3.17
C ILE A 443 12.56 -9.00 -2.37
N GLU A 444 12.12 -9.60 -1.26
CA GLU A 444 12.95 -10.43 -0.39
C GLU A 444 13.46 -11.66 -1.13
N LYS A 445 12.60 -12.39 -1.85
CA LYS A 445 13.02 -13.54 -2.67
C LYS A 445 14.01 -13.16 -3.77
N VAL A 446 13.84 -11.99 -4.39
CA VAL A 446 14.79 -11.49 -5.40
C VAL A 446 16.11 -11.11 -4.73
N LYS A 447 16.08 -10.46 -3.57
CA LYS A 447 17.28 -10.13 -2.78
C LYS A 447 18.03 -11.37 -2.34
N GLU A 448 17.34 -12.37 -1.79
CA GLU A 448 17.95 -13.65 -1.40
C GLU A 448 18.72 -14.24 -2.58
N LYS A 449 18.07 -14.38 -3.74
CA LYS A 449 18.75 -14.92 -4.94
C LYS A 449 19.90 -14.06 -5.47
N THR A 450 19.80 -12.73 -5.37
CA THR A 450 20.80 -11.82 -5.97
C THR A 450 21.96 -11.50 -5.02
N VAL A 451 21.71 -11.55 -3.70
CA VAL A 451 22.66 -11.13 -2.65
C VAL A 451 23.28 -12.35 -1.94
N GLU A 452 22.59 -13.48 -1.79
CA GLU A 452 23.19 -14.70 -1.20
C GLU A 452 24.31 -15.30 -2.09
N GLU A 453 24.29 -15.06 -3.40
CA GLU A 453 25.40 -15.45 -4.29
C GLU A 453 26.69 -14.65 -4.03
N GLN A 454 26.63 -13.50 -3.35
CA GLN A 454 27.78 -12.62 -3.11
C GLN A 454 28.11 -12.38 -1.62
N TYR A 455 27.15 -12.45 -0.71
CA TYR A 455 27.37 -12.19 0.72
C TYR A 455 26.49 -13.13 1.58
N LEU A 456 27.10 -14.20 2.09
CA LEU A 456 26.50 -15.14 3.04
C LEU A 456 26.13 -14.42 4.36
N VAL A 457 24.87 -14.02 4.53
CA VAL A 457 24.33 -13.63 5.83
C VAL A 457 22.94 -14.23 6.03
N LYS A 458 22.83 -15.13 7.02
CA LYS A 458 21.54 -15.63 7.53
C LYS A 458 20.77 -14.51 8.21
N LYS A 459 19.54 -14.25 7.76
CA LYS A 459 18.60 -13.40 8.52
C LYS A 459 18.20 -14.08 9.83
N LYS A 460 18.26 -13.31 10.92
CA LYS A 460 17.44 -13.55 12.11
C LYS A 460 16.00 -13.25 11.70
N LYS A 461 15.13 -14.25 11.72
CA LYS A 461 13.68 -14.02 11.77
C LYS A 461 13.43 -12.96 12.84
N ILE A 462 12.52 -12.02 12.54
CA ILE A 462 11.89 -11.17 13.55
C ILE A 462 11.67 -12.07 14.76
N ALA A 463 12.32 -11.74 15.86
CA ALA A 463 12.10 -12.44 17.10
C ALA A 463 10.60 -12.29 17.35
N ASN A 464 9.83 -13.34 17.08
CA ASN A 464 8.54 -13.47 17.71
C ASN A 464 8.87 -13.27 19.18
N ALA A 465 8.42 -12.14 19.74
CA ALA A 465 8.35 -12.00 21.18
C ALA A 465 7.78 -13.35 21.66
N ALA A 466 8.46 -13.97 22.62
CA ALA A 466 8.01 -15.24 23.19
C ALA A 466 6.66 -14.97 23.84
N LEU A 467 5.62 -14.97 23.01
CA LEU A 467 4.25 -14.86 23.40
C LEU A 467 4.00 -16.02 24.35
N ASN A 468 3.11 -15.84 25.30
CA ASN A 468 2.60 -16.91 26.18
C ASN A 468 1.85 -18.02 25.40
N MET A 469 2.17 -18.23 24.13
CA MET A 469 1.77 -19.34 23.28
C MET A 469 2.16 -20.68 23.88
N ASP A 470 3.35 -20.80 24.48
CA ASP A 470 3.80 -22.08 25.05
C ASP A 470 2.91 -22.51 26.24
N THR A 471 2.52 -21.57 27.09
CA THR A 471 1.58 -21.82 28.20
C THR A 471 0.17 -22.14 27.71
N LEU A 472 -0.27 -21.54 26.60
CA LEU A 472 -1.59 -21.79 26.01
C LEU A 472 -1.64 -23.13 25.26
N GLN A 473 -0.60 -23.46 24.49
CA GLN A 473 -0.44 -24.74 23.78
C GLN A 473 -0.35 -25.92 24.75
N ASN A 474 0.29 -25.75 25.90
CA ASN A 474 0.37 -26.81 26.92
C ASN A 474 -0.95 -27.04 27.67
N LYS A 475 -1.83 -26.04 27.73
CA LYS A 475 -3.13 -26.13 28.45
C LYS A 475 -4.30 -26.49 27.54
N TRP A 476 -4.18 -26.27 26.23
CA TRP A 476 -5.21 -26.62 25.26
C TRP A 476 -4.78 -27.88 24.51
N PRO A 477 -5.43 -29.04 24.72
CA PRO A 477 -5.08 -30.24 23.97
C PRO A 477 -5.31 -29.96 22.49
N VAL A 478 -4.24 -30.04 21.69
CA VAL A 478 -4.35 -30.03 20.24
C VAL A 478 -5.26 -31.19 19.87
N ARG A 479 -6.44 -30.91 19.30
CA ARG A 479 -7.28 -31.96 18.73
C ARG A 479 -6.46 -32.61 17.63
N GLN A 480 -5.94 -33.80 17.88
CA GLN A 480 -5.49 -34.67 16.81
C GLN A 480 -6.75 -35.07 16.07
N LEU A 481 -6.97 -34.44 14.91
CA LEU A 481 -7.96 -34.92 13.97
C LEU A 481 -7.46 -36.30 13.55
N GLU A 482 -8.11 -37.36 14.03
CA GLU A 482 -8.03 -38.64 13.35
C GLU A 482 -8.39 -38.34 11.90
N THR A 483 -7.48 -38.63 10.98
CA THR A 483 -7.73 -38.48 9.56
C THR A 483 -8.99 -39.27 9.26
N VAL A 484 -10.10 -38.57 9.03
CA VAL A 484 -11.32 -39.18 8.52
C VAL A 484 -10.89 -39.82 7.22
N LYS A 485 -10.73 -41.14 7.23
CA LYS A 485 -10.57 -41.91 5.99
C LYS A 485 -11.77 -41.49 5.17
N LYS A 486 -11.52 -40.82 4.03
CA LYS A 486 -12.52 -40.72 2.97
C LYS A 486 -12.92 -42.17 2.70
N GLU A 487 -14.05 -42.61 3.23
CA GLU A 487 -14.75 -43.72 2.62
C GLU A 487 -15.05 -43.21 1.22
N GLU A 488 -14.38 -43.81 0.24
CA GLU A 488 -14.78 -43.71 -1.16
C GLU A 488 -16.23 -44.17 -1.21
N THR A 489 -17.13 -43.21 -1.14
CA THR A 489 -18.49 -43.38 -1.62
C THR A 489 -18.31 -43.70 -3.08
N LYS A 490 -18.45 -44.98 -3.42
CA LYS A 490 -18.60 -45.41 -4.81
C LYS A 490 -19.66 -44.50 -5.41
N ALA A 491 -19.34 -43.92 -6.56
CA ALA A 491 -20.33 -43.27 -7.39
C ALA A 491 -21.39 -44.32 -7.71
N ASP A 492 -22.49 -44.32 -6.97
CA ASP A 492 -23.71 -44.94 -7.43
C ASP A 492 -24.18 -44.09 -8.62
N ASP A 493 -24.33 -44.77 -9.76
CA ASP A 493 -24.75 -44.24 -11.04
C ASP A 493 -25.98 -43.31 -10.89
N PHE A 494 -25.78 -42.02 -11.16
CA PHE A 494 -26.86 -41.05 -11.37
C PHE A 494 -27.40 -41.10 -12.81
N ASP A 495 -27.31 -42.25 -13.47
CA ASP A 495 -28.01 -42.53 -14.73
C ASP A 495 -29.38 -43.15 -14.41
N ASN A 496 -30.36 -42.30 -14.05
CA ASN A 496 -31.80 -42.44 -14.32
C ASN A 496 -32.64 -41.66 -13.30
N VAL A 497 -32.84 -40.36 -13.54
CA VAL A 497 -34.08 -39.68 -13.13
C VAL A 497 -34.49 -38.70 -14.24
N ASP A 498 -34.77 -39.24 -15.42
CA ASP A 498 -35.68 -38.60 -16.38
C ASP A 498 -37.10 -39.07 -16.02
N ASP A 499 -37.78 -38.30 -15.16
CA ASP A 499 -39.24 -38.31 -15.08
C ASP A 499 -39.75 -37.04 -14.36
N PHE A 500 -39.73 -35.93 -15.10
CA PHE A 500 -40.65 -34.82 -14.84
C PHE A 500 -41.65 -34.78 -15.99
N SER A 501 -42.75 -35.50 -15.80
CA SER A 501 -43.97 -35.29 -16.60
C SER A 501 -44.65 -34.00 -16.15
N PHE A 502 -44.90 -33.11 -17.12
CA PHE A 502 -45.80 -31.99 -16.94
C PHE A 502 -47.25 -32.51 -16.98
N ASN A 503 -47.99 -32.26 -15.90
CA ASN A 503 -49.44 -32.05 -15.94
C ASN A 503 -49.74 -30.68 -15.34
#